data_AF-A0A8J9T475-F1
#
_entry.id   AF-A0A8J9T475-F1
#
_cell.length_a   1.000
_cell.length_b   1.000
_cell.length_c   1.000
_cell.angle_alpha   90.00
_cell.angle_beta   90.00
_cell.angle_gamma   90.00
#
_symmetry.space_group_name_H-M   'P 1'
#
loop_
_entity.id
_entity.type
_entity.pdbx_description
1 polymer ?
#
loop_
_entity_poly.entity_id
_entity_poly.type
_entity_poly.pdbx_seq_one_letter_code
_entity_poly.pdbx_strand_id
1 'polypeptide(L)'
;MANLVESMNKAIECNNIGVDLLRAGRLDEAIETFKGAAEVMYPVSRVLQLSQAYVFRPTQSIQVDVRESEILKKARSRLSSLCQSAASSSKLGCINCFIYVDPKKIEPMVCDPASCTLESATVVYNMGLTYHLQGSAACLQKALCLFDMAFDLVSSADSYASSSEIAMAALNNAGEIHHAVGHYQLSRQYLNTLSAFILRLPNSECKKTRWERHQFLLNAMLLQEPRFAGAA
;
A
#
# COMPACT_ATOMS: atom_id res chain seq x y z
N MET A 1 19.45 6.55 -17.30
CA MET A 1 18.33 5.58 -17.22
C MET A 1 18.72 4.28 -16.53
N ALA A 2 19.84 3.62 -16.88
CA ALA A 2 20.26 2.35 -16.24
C ALA A 2 20.28 2.41 -14.69
N ASN A 3 20.94 3.42 -14.09
CA ASN A 3 21.00 3.57 -12.62
C ASN A 3 19.63 3.81 -11.97
N LEU A 4 18.67 4.38 -12.72
CA LEU A 4 17.33 4.66 -12.22
C LEU A 4 16.48 3.38 -12.15
N VAL A 5 16.54 2.56 -13.22
CA VAL A 5 15.89 1.24 -13.27
C VAL A 5 16.46 0.33 -12.19
N GLU A 6 17.78 0.37 -11.98
CA GLU A 6 18.43 -0.38 -10.89
C GLU A 6 17.94 0.07 -9.51
N SER A 7 17.82 1.38 -9.28
CA SER A 7 17.30 1.93 -8.02
C SER A 7 15.85 1.49 -7.77
N MET A 8 15.02 1.56 -8.80
CA MET A 8 13.63 1.12 -8.75
C MET A 8 13.54 -0.37 -8.41
N ASN A 9 14.33 -1.21 -9.07
CA ASN A 9 14.36 -2.65 -8.79
C ASN A 9 14.85 -2.95 -7.37
N LYS A 10 15.80 -2.18 -6.84
CA LYS A 10 16.22 -2.28 -5.43
C LYS A 10 15.08 -1.94 -4.47
N ALA A 11 14.30 -0.88 -4.75
CA ALA A 11 13.14 -0.53 -3.94
C ALA A 11 12.04 -1.60 -4.00
N ILE A 12 11.79 -2.15 -5.19
CA ILE A 12 10.87 -3.29 -5.40
C ILE A 12 11.32 -4.52 -4.61
N GLU A 13 12.62 -4.82 -4.61
CA GLU A 13 13.18 -5.93 -3.83
C GLU A 13 12.98 -5.70 -2.33
N CYS A 14 13.30 -4.52 -1.82
CA CYS A 14 13.03 -4.15 -0.43
C CYS A 14 11.55 -4.35 -0.10
N ASN A 15 10.63 -3.87 -0.93
CA ASN A 15 9.19 -4.09 -0.73
C ASN A 15 8.87 -5.57 -0.61
N ASN A 16 9.35 -6.39 -1.54
CA ASN A 16 9.05 -7.81 -1.57
C ASN A 16 9.60 -8.56 -0.35
N ILE A 17 10.78 -8.17 0.15
CA ILE A 17 11.32 -8.67 1.42
C ILE A 17 10.44 -8.23 2.60
N GLY A 18 10.00 -6.97 2.61
CA GLY A 18 9.07 -6.45 3.63
C GLY A 18 7.76 -7.24 3.67
N VAL A 19 7.22 -7.63 2.50
CA VAL A 19 6.04 -8.50 2.40
C VAL A 19 6.29 -9.86 3.04
N ASP A 20 7.45 -10.46 2.80
CA ASP A 20 7.79 -11.77 3.37
C ASP A 20 7.99 -11.69 4.90
N LEU A 21 8.63 -10.62 5.40
CA LEU A 21 8.75 -10.34 6.83
C LEU A 21 7.39 -10.12 7.50
N LEU A 22 6.49 -9.40 6.84
CA LEU A 22 5.14 -9.17 7.31
C LEU A 22 4.35 -10.48 7.41
N ARG A 23 4.41 -11.33 6.38
CA ARG A 23 3.76 -12.65 6.37
C ARG A 23 4.30 -13.58 7.45
N ALA A 24 5.54 -13.38 7.87
CA ALA A 24 6.16 -14.08 9.00
C ALA A 24 5.87 -13.43 10.37
N GLY A 25 5.05 -12.38 10.43
CA GLY A 25 4.69 -11.68 11.67
C GLY A 25 5.76 -10.74 12.24
N ARG A 26 6.85 -10.48 11.52
CA ARG A 26 7.95 -9.60 11.96
C ARG A 26 7.66 -8.14 11.61
N LEU A 27 6.66 -7.57 12.27
CA LEU A 27 6.09 -6.26 11.93
C LEU A 27 7.14 -5.12 11.97
N ASP A 28 7.98 -5.05 13.01
CA ASP A 28 8.99 -3.98 13.12
C ASP A 28 10.01 -4.02 11.98
N GLU A 29 10.42 -5.22 11.61
CA GLU A 29 11.40 -5.41 10.53
C GLU A 29 10.80 -5.17 9.16
N ALA A 30 9.53 -5.53 8.97
CA ALA A 30 8.76 -5.19 7.79
C ALA A 30 8.66 -3.66 7.64
N ILE A 31 8.30 -2.92 8.70
CA ILE A 31 8.22 -1.45 8.69
C ILE A 31 9.55 -0.83 8.27
N GLU A 32 10.65 -1.23 8.91
CA GLU A 32 11.97 -0.69 8.60
C GLU A 32 12.38 -1.00 7.16
N THR A 33 11.98 -2.15 6.63
CA THR A 33 12.25 -2.54 5.25
C THR A 33 11.39 -1.73 4.27
N PHE A 34 10.11 -1.48 4.57
CA PHE A 34 9.24 -0.65 3.74
C PHE A 34 9.65 0.83 3.74
N LYS A 35 10.08 1.39 4.88
CA LYS A 35 10.67 2.74 4.93
C LYS A 35 11.84 2.85 3.98
N GLY A 36 12.72 1.85 4.02
CA GLY A 36 13.86 1.79 3.12
C GLY A 36 13.50 1.66 1.64
N ALA A 37 12.43 0.90 1.31
CA ALA A 37 11.89 0.88 -0.04
C ALA A 37 11.39 2.26 -0.47
N ALA A 38 10.67 2.98 0.41
CA ALA A 38 10.16 4.32 0.13
C ALA A 38 11.28 5.36 -0.05
N GLU A 39 12.32 5.31 0.78
CA GLU A 39 13.50 6.19 0.67
C GLU A 39 14.23 6.05 -0.67
N VAL A 40 14.33 4.82 -1.19
CA VAL A 40 14.91 4.56 -2.51
C VAL A 40 13.94 4.95 -3.64
N MET A 41 12.64 4.73 -3.46
CA MET A 41 11.62 4.99 -4.49
C MET A 41 11.30 6.48 -4.68
N TYR A 42 11.34 7.29 -3.61
CA TYR A 42 11.04 8.72 -3.67
C TYR A 42 11.87 9.51 -4.68
N PRO A 43 13.22 9.46 -4.67
CA PRO A 43 14.02 10.18 -5.66
C PRO A 43 13.80 9.66 -7.08
N VAL A 44 13.56 8.35 -7.25
CA VAL A 44 13.23 7.75 -8.55
C VAL A 44 11.94 8.35 -9.13
N SER A 45 10.89 8.41 -8.30
CA SER A 45 9.59 8.99 -8.66
C SER A 45 9.71 10.44 -9.09
N ARG A 46 10.48 11.23 -8.33
CA ARG A 46 10.69 12.65 -8.63
C ARG A 46 11.40 12.86 -9.98
N VAL A 47 12.42 12.06 -10.28
CA VAL A 47 13.15 12.16 -11.55
C VAL A 47 12.25 11.79 -12.73
N LEU A 48 11.45 10.73 -12.61
CA LEU A 48 10.52 10.32 -13.67
C LEU A 48 9.44 11.37 -13.92
N GLN A 49 8.83 11.92 -12.87
CA GLN A 49 7.84 12.99 -12.99
C GLN A 49 8.40 14.23 -13.71
N LEU A 50 9.60 14.68 -13.33
CA LEU A 50 10.26 15.82 -13.99
C LEU A 50 10.59 15.53 -15.46
N SER A 51 10.98 14.30 -15.77
CA SER A 51 11.29 13.89 -17.16
C SER A 51 10.05 13.82 -18.06
N GLN A 52 8.86 13.62 -17.48
CA GLN A 52 7.59 13.64 -18.21
C GLN A 52 7.05 15.07 -18.40
N ALA A 53 7.35 15.99 -17.47
CA ALA A 53 6.87 17.38 -17.51
C ALA A 53 7.67 18.31 -18.44
N TYR A 54 8.87 17.93 -18.91
CA TYR A 54 9.75 18.75 -19.74
C TYR A 54 10.57 17.93 -20.74
N VAL A 55 10.87 18.51 -21.91
CA VAL A 55 11.96 18.09 -22.82
C VAL A 55 13.29 18.22 -22.07
N PHE A 56 13.62 17.24 -21.22
CA PHE A 56 14.84 17.24 -20.44
C PHE A 56 15.94 16.55 -21.24
N ARG A 57 16.84 17.34 -21.85
CA ARG A 57 18.15 16.83 -22.29
C ARG A 57 19.06 16.81 -21.06
N PRO A 58 19.46 15.64 -20.53
CA PRO A 58 20.29 15.60 -19.34
C PRO A 58 21.73 15.97 -19.74
N THR A 59 22.13 17.21 -19.51
CA THR A 59 23.56 17.62 -19.53
C THR A 59 24.26 17.31 -18.20
N GLN A 60 23.53 16.89 -17.18
CA GLN A 60 24.09 16.39 -15.92
C GLN A 60 23.49 15.03 -15.58
N SER A 61 24.37 14.06 -15.35
CA SER A 61 24.01 12.78 -14.75
C SER A 61 23.49 13.06 -13.33
N ILE A 62 22.18 12.95 -13.12
CA ILE A 62 21.63 12.85 -11.77
C ILE A 62 22.13 11.50 -11.23
N GLN A 63 23.25 11.55 -10.51
CA GLN A 63 23.71 10.44 -9.72
C GLN A 63 22.77 10.38 -8.51
N VAL A 64 21.75 9.52 -8.61
CA VAL A 64 21.18 8.95 -7.40
C VAL A 64 22.37 8.22 -6.77
N ASP A 65 22.82 8.65 -5.60
CA ASP A 65 23.92 8.01 -4.87
C ASP A 65 23.41 6.66 -4.37
N VAL A 66 23.35 5.68 -5.27
CA VAL A 66 22.97 4.31 -4.99
C VAL A 66 24.22 3.61 -4.47
N ARG A 67 24.72 4.04 -3.31
CA ARG A 67 25.35 3.07 -2.41
C ARG A 67 24.32 1.96 -2.27
N GLU A 68 24.68 0.77 -2.68
CA GLU A 68 23.97 -0.47 -2.38
C GLU A 68 23.43 -0.35 -0.96
N SER A 69 22.14 -0.04 -0.82
CA SER A 69 21.71 0.66 0.38
C SER A 69 21.88 -0.31 1.54
N GLU A 70 22.57 0.13 2.59
CA GLU A 70 22.77 -0.66 3.81
C GLU A 70 21.44 -1.29 4.29
N ILE A 71 20.34 -0.61 3.97
CA ILE A 71 18.94 -1.03 4.02
C ILE A 71 18.68 -2.37 3.32
N LEU A 72 19.00 -2.55 2.03
CA LEU A 72 18.76 -3.81 1.31
C LEU A 72 19.61 -4.96 1.87
N LYS A 73 20.86 -4.67 2.25
CA LYS A 73 21.73 -5.65 2.91
C LYS A 73 21.15 -6.09 4.26
N LYS A 74 20.62 -5.14 5.04
CA LYS A 74 19.93 -5.39 6.31
C LYS A 74 18.61 -6.14 6.09
N ALA A 75 17.86 -5.82 5.05
CA ALA A 75 16.62 -6.51 4.69
C ALA A 75 16.89 -7.99 4.35
N ARG A 76 17.90 -8.25 3.52
CA ARG A 76 18.33 -9.62 3.17
C ARG A 76 18.83 -10.39 4.38
N SER A 77 19.59 -9.77 5.29
CA SER A 77 20.05 -10.45 6.51
C SER A 77 18.88 -10.83 7.41
N ARG A 78 17.91 -9.94 7.59
CA ARG A 78 16.66 -10.22 8.32
C ARG A 78 15.88 -11.37 7.70
N LEU A 79 15.72 -11.38 6.38
CA LEU A 79 15.08 -12.49 5.68
C LEU A 79 15.83 -13.81 5.87
N SER A 80 17.17 -13.82 5.80
CA SER A 80 17.95 -15.05 6.02
C SER A 80 17.76 -15.64 7.43
N SER A 81 17.50 -14.80 8.43
CA SER A 81 17.19 -15.24 9.79
C SER A 81 15.79 -15.83 9.97
N LEU A 82 14.88 -15.70 8.99
CA LEU A 82 13.53 -16.30 9.03
C LEU A 82 13.54 -17.82 8.93
N CYS A 83 14.61 -18.44 8.43
CA CYS A 83 14.69 -19.90 8.27
C CYS A 83 14.64 -20.69 9.61
N GLN A 84 14.41 -20.03 10.75
CA GLN A 84 14.46 -20.61 12.08
C GLN A 84 13.21 -20.36 12.96
N SER A 85 12.16 -19.71 12.47
CA SER A 85 10.95 -19.56 13.28
C SER A 85 9.68 -19.48 12.43
N ALA A 86 8.86 -20.53 12.53
CA ALA A 86 7.46 -20.46 12.18
C ALA A 86 6.71 -19.83 13.36
N ALA A 87 6.10 -18.66 13.16
CA ALA A 87 5.20 -18.07 14.13
C ALA A 87 3.82 -17.84 13.52
N SER A 88 2.84 -18.28 14.29
CA SER A 88 1.41 -18.24 14.03
C SER A 88 0.85 -16.82 13.97
N SER A 89 -0.01 -16.58 12.99
CA SER A 89 -0.87 -15.39 12.89
C SER A 89 -1.80 -15.29 14.10
N SER A 90 -1.68 -14.19 14.86
CA SER A 90 -2.69 -13.76 15.82
C SER A 90 -3.86 -13.16 15.06
N LYS A 91 -5.02 -13.83 15.12
CA LYS A 91 -6.30 -13.26 14.68
C LYS A 91 -6.67 -12.15 15.64
N LEU A 92 -6.59 -10.90 15.18
CA LEU A 92 -7.30 -9.81 15.83
C LEU A 92 -8.79 -10.11 15.67
N GLY A 93 -9.43 -10.53 16.77
CA GLY A 93 -10.87 -10.73 16.81
C GLY A 93 -11.55 -9.37 16.72
N CYS A 94 -12.21 -9.09 15.60
CA CYS A 94 -13.22 -8.06 15.53
C CYS A 94 -14.38 -8.53 14.65
N ILE A 95 -15.56 -8.01 14.98
CA ILE A 95 -16.88 -8.50 14.62
C ILE A 95 -17.15 -8.30 13.12
N ASN A 96 -17.39 -9.39 12.38
CA ASN A 96 -18.06 -9.46 11.08
C ASN A 96 -17.69 -8.44 9.98
N CYS A 97 -16.49 -7.85 9.98
CA CYS A 97 -16.01 -6.95 8.93
C CYS A 97 -14.74 -7.48 8.24
N PHE A 98 -14.61 -7.23 6.94
CA PHE A 98 -13.54 -7.72 6.09
C PHE A 98 -12.31 -6.80 6.15
N ILE A 99 -11.36 -7.14 7.00
CA ILE A 99 -10.04 -6.50 7.00
C ILE A 99 -9.23 -7.03 5.82
N TYR A 100 -8.83 -6.15 4.91
CA TYR A 100 -7.97 -6.53 3.80
C TYR A 100 -6.51 -6.58 4.28
N VAL A 101 -6.03 -7.80 4.52
CA VAL A 101 -4.70 -8.07 5.09
C VAL A 101 -3.72 -8.72 4.10
N ASP A 102 -3.98 -8.62 2.80
CA ASP A 102 -3.07 -9.16 1.78
C ASP A 102 -2.06 -8.08 1.35
N PRO A 103 -0.78 -8.18 1.77
CA PRO A 103 0.27 -7.30 1.26
C PRO A 103 0.65 -7.68 -0.18
N LYS A 104 1.05 -6.68 -0.96
CA LYS A 104 1.29 -6.82 -2.40
C LYS A 104 2.78 -6.86 -2.72
N LYS A 105 3.20 -7.91 -3.41
CA LYS A 105 4.51 -7.93 -4.07
C LYS A 105 4.44 -7.15 -5.38
N ILE A 106 5.56 -6.55 -5.75
CA ILE A 106 5.73 -5.81 -7.00
C ILE A 106 6.62 -6.67 -7.90
N GLU A 107 6.20 -6.84 -9.16
CA GLU A 107 7.04 -7.47 -10.17
C GLU A 107 8.11 -6.49 -10.65
N PRO A 108 9.39 -6.92 -10.77
CA PRO A 108 10.44 -6.05 -11.29
C PRO A 108 10.10 -5.58 -12.71
N MET A 109 10.28 -4.28 -12.95
CA MET A 109 9.86 -3.67 -14.20
C MET A 109 10.84 -4.03 -15.34
N VAL A 110 10.30 -4.37 -16.50
CA VAL A 110 11.08 -4.51 -17.74
C VAL A 110 11.06 -3.16 -18.46
N CYS A 111 12.13 -2.37 -18.26
CA CYS A 111 12.51 -1.18 -19.04
C CYS A 111 11.39 -0.31 -19.66
N ASP A 112 10.33 0.05 -18.91
CA ASP A 112 9.42 1.13 -19.31
C ASP A 112 9.40 2.24 -18.24
N PRO A 113 9.95 3.44 -18.51
CA PRO A 113 9.98 4.56 -17.56
C PRO A 113 8.62 5.26 -17.32
N ALA A 114 7.50 4.61 -17.65
CA ALA A 114 6.15 5.16 -17.50
C ALA A 114 5.70 5.17 -16.04
N SER A 115 6.27 6.10 -15.24
CA SER A 115 5.90 6.43 -13.85
C SER A 115 5.95 5.29 -12.82
N CYS A 116 6.73 5.45 -11.75
CA CYS A 116 6.74 4.51 -10.63
C CYS A 116 5.68 4.83 -9.54
N THR A 117 4.58 5.49 -9.92
CA THR A 117 3.50 5.88 -9.01
C THR A 117 2.82 4.66 -8.39
N LEU A 118 2.61 3.58 -9.17
CA LEU A 118 1.96 2.37 -8.68
C LEU A 118 2.83 1.63 -7.66
N GLU A 119 4.12 1.54 -7.93
CA GLU A 119 5.10 0.92 -7.04
C GLU A 119 5.23 1.71 -5.75
N SER A 120 5.27 3.04 -5.85
CA SER A 120 5.24 3.94 -4.68
C SER A 120 3.98 3.74 -3.85
N ALA A 121 2.80 3.70 -4.50
CA ALA A 121 1.54 3.45 -3.81
C ALA A 121 1.54 2.09 -3.12
N THR A 122 2.11 1.06 -3.76
CA THR A 122 2.21 -0.29 -3.22
C THR A 122 3.08 -0.34 -1.97
N VAL A 123 4.25 0.31 -2.00
CA VAL A 123 5.17 0.38 -0.85
C VAL A 123 4.48 1.04 0.34
N VAL A 124 3.87 2.20 0.10
CA VAL A 124 3.20 2.99 1.13
C VAL A 124 1.99 2.23 1.70
N TYR A 125 1.19 1.58 0.84
CA TYR A 125 0.08 0.73 1.26
C TYR A 125 0.53 -0.44 2.16
N ASN A 126 1.57 -1.17 1.77
CA ASN A 126 2.08 -2.30 2.57
C ASN A 126 2.61 -1.83 3.93
N MET A 127 3.25 -0.66 3.96
CA MET A 127 3.67 -0.04 5.22
C MET A 127 2.46 0.34 6.09
N GLY A 128 1.42 0.91 5.49
CA GLY A 128 0.16 1.23 6.17
C GLY A 128 -0.51 0.00 6.76
N LEU A 129 -0.56 -1.10 6.00
CA LEU A 129 -1.07 -2.38 6.46
C LEU A 129 -0.27 -2.93 7.65
N THR A 130 1.06 -2.77 7.64
CA THR A 130 1.90 -3.23 8.75
C THR A 130 1.62 -2.46 10.03
N TYR A 131 1.47 -1.13 9.94
CA TYR A 131 1.05 -0.31 11.09
C TYR A 131 -0.38 -0.62 11.54
N HIS A 132 -1.31 -0.92 10.63
CA HIS A 132 -2.66 -1.35 10.97
C HIS A 132 -2.62 -2.63 11.82
N LEU A 133 -1.82 -3.62 11.40
CA LEU A 133 -1.67 -4.89 12.12
C LEU A 133 -0.97 -4.74 13.49
N GLN A 134 -0.15 -3.71 13.70
CA GLN A 134 0.38 -3.38 15.04
C GLN A 134 -0.70 -2.86 15.99
N GLY A 135 -1.74 -2.19 15.48
CA GLY A 135 -2.97 -1.88 16.20
C GLY A 135 -2.91 -0.80 17.30
N SER A 136 -1.72 -0.34 17.73
CA SER A 136 -1.66 0.77 18.70
C SER A 136 -2.22 2.07 18.12
N ALA A 137 -2.77 2.97 18.95
CA ALA A 137 -3.39 4.22 18.48
C ALA A 137 -2.46 5.06 17.59
N ALA A 138 -1.18 5.17 17.96
CA ALA A 138 -0.17 5.87 17.15
C ALA A 138 0.10 5.17 15.82
N CYS A 139 0.05 3.84 15.78
CA CYS A 139 0.21 3.06 14.55
C CYS A 139 -1.03 3.16 13.66
N LEU A 140 -2.24 3.13 14.21
CA LEU A 140 -3.47 3.35 13.46
C LEU A 140 -3.49 4.73 12.79
N GLN A 141 -3.02 5.77 13.48
CA GLN A 141 -2.90 7.11 12.87
C GLN A 141 -1.92 7.12 11.70
N LYS A 142 -0.76 6.45 11.83
CA LYS A 142 0.19 6.29 10.72
C LYS A 142 -0.41 5.50 9.57
N ALA A 143 -1.13 4.41 9.87
CA ALA A 143 -1.78 3.59 8.87
C ALA A 143 -2.78 4.41 8.03
N LEU A 144 -3.60 5.24 8.67
CA LEU A 144 -4.51 6.16 7.99
C LEU A 144 -3.78 7.10 7.02
N CYS A 145 -2.74 7.81 7.49
CA CYS A 145 -1.97 8.70 6.61
C CYS A 145 -1.34 7.97 5.41
N LEU A 146 -0.92 6.72 5.61
CA LEU A 146 -0.32 5.90 4.54
C LEU A 146 -1.38 5.38 3.57
N PHE A 147 -2.58 5.02 4.04
CA PHE A 147 -3.68 4.65 3.16
C PHE A 147 -4.14 5.82 2.30
N ASP A 148 -4.24 7.03 2.86
CA ASP A 148 -4.57 8.24 2.09
C ASP A 148 -3.52 8.51 1.02
N MET A 149 -2.24 8.48 1.39
CA MET A 149 -1.14 8.67 0.45
C MET A 149 -1.14 7.61 -0.66
N ALA A 150 -1.40 6.33 -0.34
CA ALA A 150 -1.49 5.28 -1.34
C ALA A 150 -2.66 5.49 -2.31
N PHE A 151 -3.82 5.93 -1.80
CA PHE A 151 -4.99 6.24 -2.62
C PHE A 151 -4.75 7.44 -3.54
N ASP A 152 -4.13 8.52 -3.04
CA ASP A 152 -3.80 9.71 -3.82
C ASP A 152 -2.83 9.40 -4.95
N LEU A 153 -1.78 8.62 -4.65
CA LEU A 153 -0.82 8.16 -5.66
C LEU A 153 -1.54 7.39 -6.77
N VAL A 154 -2.36 6.39 -6.43
CA VAL A 154 -3.16 5.65 -7.43
C VAL A 154 -4.08 6.57 -8.24
N SER A 155 -4.77 7.50 -7.57
CA SER A 155 -5.75 8.37 -8.22
C SER A 155 -5.12 9.37 -9.19
N SER A 156 -3.83 9.67 -9.01
CA SER A 156 -3.03 10.51 -9.92
C SER A 156 -2.42 9.76 -11.11
N ALA A 157 -2.55 8.43 -11.18
CA ALA A 157 -1.97 7.62 -12.26
C ALA A 157 -2.94 7.41 -13.44
N ASP A 158 -2.42 7.47 -14.67
CA ASP A 158 -3.22 7.32 -15.90
C ASP A 158 -3.72 5.88 -16.15
N SER A 159 -3.09 4.87 -15.54
CA SER A 159 -3.45 3.46 -15.70
C SER A 159 -4.35 2.96 -14.56
N TYR A 160 -5.66 2.94 -14.81
CA TYR A 160 -6.70 2.65 -13.81
C TYR A 160 -6.90 1.17 -13.46
N ALA A 161 -6.39 0.23 -14.27
CA ALA A 161 -6.72 -1.19 -14.13
C ALA A 161 -5.94 -1.88 -13.00
N SER A 162 -4.61 -1.82 -13.01
CA SER A 162 -3.73 -2.45 -12.01
C SER A 162 -3.72 -1.71 -10.68
N SER A 163 -4.08 -0.42 -10.68
CA SER A 163 -4.07 0.47 -9.53
C SER A 163 -5.33 0.35 -8.66
N SER A 164 -6.40 -0.23 -9.20
CA SER A 164 -7.71 -0.32 -8.54
C SER A 164 -7.71 -1.15 -7.24
N GLU A 165 -6.91 -2.22 -7.14
CA GLU A 165 -6.86 -3.06 -5.94
C GLU A 165 -6.31 -2.31 -4.72
N ILE A 166 -5.24 -1.55 -4.90
CA ILE A 166 -4.60 -0.79 -3.82
C ILE A 166 -5.51 0.32 -3.34
N ALA A 167 -6.15 1.06 -4.26
CA ALA A 167 -7.13 2.07 -3.91
C ALA A 167 -8.30 1.51 -3.10
N MET A 168 -8.88 0.38 -3.55
CA MET A 168 -9.97 -0.26 -2.82
C MET A 168 -9.55 -0.72 -1.42
N ALA A 169 -8.39 -1.38 -1.31
CA ALA A 169 -7.88 -1.88 -0.05
C ALA A 169 -7.56 -0.73 0.93
N ALA A 170 -6.95 0.36 0.45
CA ALA A 170 -6.63 1.53 1.26
C ALA A 170 -7.89 2.19 1.83
N LEU A 171 -8.90 2.46 0.98
CA LEU A 171 -10.17 3.06 1.41
C LEU A 171 -10.94 2.14 2.37
N ASN A 172 -10.96 0.83 2.10
CA ASN A 172 -11.61 -0.14 2.99
C ASN A 172 -10.98 -0.13 4.38
N ASN A 173 -9.65 -0.28 4.45
CA ASN A 173 -8.94 -0.35 5.71
C ASN A 173 -9.01 0.98 6.47
N ALA A 174 -8.95 2.13 5.79
CA ALA A 174 -9.14 3.43 6.42
C ALA A 174 -10.56 3.59 7.00
N GLY A 175 -11.58 3.20 6.23
CA GLY A 175 -12.97 3.18 6.68
C GLY A 175 -13.18 2.30 7.91
N GLU A 176 -12.56 1.12 7.94
CA GLU A 176 -12.61 0.21 9.10
C GLU A 176 -11.91 0.78 10.32
N ILE A 177 -10.70 1.34 10.19
CA ILE A 177 -10.00 1.97 11.31
C ILE A 177 -10.84 3.11 11.89
N HIS A 178 -11.38 3.99 11.04
CA HIS A 178 -12.25 5.07 11.48
C HIS A 178 -13.49 4.57 12.21
N HIS A 179 -14.09 3.47 11.75
CA HIS A 179 -15.22 2.85 12.45
C HIS A 179 -14.80 2.32 13.82
N ALA A 180 -13.70 1.58 13.88
CA ALA A 180 -13.19 0.96 15.10
C ALA A 180 -12.82 1.97 16.19
N VAL A 181 -12.34 3.16 15.81
CA VAL A 181 -12.03 4.26 16.75
C VAL A 181 -13.21 5.18 17.05
N GLY A 182 -14.41 4.90 16.52
CA GLY A 182 -15.63 5.69 16.76
C GLY A 182 -15.79 6.95 15.89
N HIS A 183 -14.93 7.15 14.88
CA HIS A 183 -15.03 8.23 13.90
C HIS A 183 -16.01 7.87 12.77
N TYR A 184 -17.27 7.59 13.11
CA TYR A 184 -18.27 7.02 12.19
C TYR A 184 -18.55 7.90 10.96
N GLN A 185 -18.51 9.23 11.10
CA GLN A 185 -18.70 10.14 9.96
C GLN A 185 -17.57 9.99 8.93
N LEU A 186 -16.31 9.92 9.38
CA LEU A 186 -15.16 9.73 8.49
C LEU A 186 -15.18 8.33 7.88
N SER A 187 -15.49 7.30 8.69
CA SER A 187 -15.67 5.94 8.19
C SER A 187 -16.66 5.88 7.02
N ARG A 188 -17.82 6.52 7.19
CA ARG A 188 -18.86 6.62 6.15
C ARG A 188 -18.36 7.34 4.89
N GLN A 189 -17.57 8.40 5.04
CA GLN A 189 -16.96 9.09 3.89
C GLN A 189 -16.04 8.15 3.10
N TYR A 190 -15.12 7.44 3.77
CA TYR A 190 -14.24 6.47 3.12
C TYR A 190 -15.01 5.35 2.42
N LEU A 191 -16.03 4.79 3.06
CA LEU A 191 -16.82 3.68 2.52
C LEU A 191 -17.74 4.11 1.38
N ASN A 192 -18.25 5.35 1.39
CA ASN A 192 -18.96 5.93 0.26
C ASN A 192 -18.03 6.16 -0.94
N THR A 193 -16.84 6.70 -0.69
CA THR A 193 -15.81 6.87 -1.74
C THR A 193 -15.40 5.52 -2.32
N LEU A 194 -15.22 4.49 -1.49
CA LEU A 194 -14.94 3.11 -1.90
C LEU A 194 -16.05 2.57 -2.80
N SER A 195 -17.31 2.70 -2.39
CA SER A 195 -18.46 2.23 -3.17
C SER A 195 -18.54 2.94 -4.53
N ALA A 196 -18.41 4.27 -4.54
CA ALA A 196 -18.40 5.06 -5.77
C ALA A 196 -17.21 4.74 -6.67
N PHE A 197 -16.05 4.39 -6.11
CA PHE A 197 -14.89 3.94 -6.86
C PHE A 197 -15.15 2.58 -7.51
N ILE A 198 -15.61 1.58 -6.75
CA ILE A 198 -15.90 0.23 -7.25
C ILE A 198 -16.92 0.26 -8.39
N LEU A 199 -17.98 1.06 -8.26
CA LEU A 199 -19.05 1.16 -9.26
C LEU A 199 -18.59 1.80 -10.59
N ARG A 200 -17.49 2.56 -10.58
CA ARG A 200 -16.88 3.14 -11.79
C ARG A 200 -15.92 2.19 -12.50
N LEU A 201 -15.47 1.14 -11.83
CA LEU A 201 -14.55 0.18 -12.43
C LEU A 201 -15.26 -0.68 -13.49
N PRO A 202 -14.58 -1.02 -14.60
CA PRO A 202 -15.13 -1.95 -15.56
C PRO A 202 -15.38 -3.31 -14.92
N ASN A 203 -16.33 -4.06 -15.48
CA ASN A 203 -16.57 -5.44 -15.08
C ASN A 203 -15.28 -6.26 -15.24
N SER A 204 -14.95 -7.03 -14.21
CA SER A 204 -13.78 -7.90 -14.22
C SER A 204 -14.20 -9.34 -14.51
N GLU A 205 -13.52 -9.99 -15.46
CA GLU A 205 -13.69 -11.43 -15.71
C GLU A 205 -13.01 -12.28 -14.62
N CYS A 206 -12.02 -11.71 -13.91
CA CYS A 206 -11.29 -12.38 -12.84
C CYS A 206 -12.19 -12.65 -11.63
N LYS A 207 -12.35 -13.92 -11.27
CA LYS A 207 -13.17 -14.36 -10.13
C LYS A 207 -12.67 -13.78 -8.80
N LYS A 208 -11.34 -13.70 -8.61
CA LYS A 208 -10.72 -13.14 -7.39
C LYS A 208 -11.11 -11.67 -7.23
N THR A 209 -10.86 -10.85 -8.26
CA THR A 209 -11.18 -9.42 -8.24
C THR A 209 -12.67 -9.17 -8.03
N ARG A 210 -13.54 -9.96 -8.66
CA ARG A 210 -14.99 -9.88 -8.38
C ARG A 210 -15.26 -10.16 -6.91
N TRP A 211 -14.74 -11.25 -6.35
CA TRP A 211 -14.98 -11.61 -4.96
C TRP A 211 -14.50 -10.53 -3.99
N GLU A 212 -13.30 -9.98 -4.18
CA GLU A 212 -12.77 -8.89 -3.35
C GLU A 212 -13.67 -7.65 -3.40
N ARG A 213 -14.12 -7.24 -4.59
CA ARG A 213 -15.08 -6.12 -4.75
C ARG A 213 -16.38 -6.35 -3.96
N HIS A 214 -16.90 -7.58 -3.94
CA HIS A 214 -18.09 -7.89 -3.14
C HIS A 214 -17.83 -7.77 -1.65
N GLN A 215 -16.66 -8.20 -1.16
CA GLN A 215 -16.30 -8.07 0.26
C GLN A 215 -16.16 -6.59 0.67
N PHE A 216 -15.52 -5.78 -0.17
CA PHE A 216 -15.41 -4.33 0.04
C PHE A 216 -16.77 -3.63 0.08
N LEU A 217 -17.68 -3.97 -0.83
CA LEU A 217 -19.05 -3.44 -0.82
C LEU A 217 -19.84 -3.92 0.39
N LEU A 218 -19.63 -5.16 0.84
CA LEU A 218 -20.25 -5.68 2.06
C LEU A 218 -19.81 -4.86 3.27
N ASN A 219 -18.52 -4.56 3.40
CA ASN A 219 -18.01 -3.67 4.43
C ASN A 219 -18.64 -2.29 4.39
N ALA A 220 -18.74 -1.71 3.19
CA ALA A 220 -19.39 -0.42 3.01
C ALA A 220 -20.85 -0.44 3.48
N MET A 221 -21.57 -1.54 3.29
CA MET A 221 -22.95 -1.69 3.79
C MET A 221 -23.01 -1.93 5.31
N LEU A 222 -22.15 -2.78 5.85
CA LEU A 222 -22.19 -3.18 7.26
C LEU A 222 -21.76 -2.06 8.21
N LEU A 223 -20.76 -1.27 7.80
CA LEU A 223 -20.12 -0.25 8.64
C LEU A 223 -20.72 1.15 8.45
N GLN A 224 -21.78 1.29 7.64
CA GLN A 224 -22.47 2.56 7.44
C GLN A 224 -23.33 3.03 8.64
N GLU A 225 -23.23 2.35 9.78
CA GLU A 225 -24.11 2.41 10.96
C GLU A 225 -25.60 2.12 10.66
N PRO A 226 -26.36 1.60 11.63
CA PRO A 226 -27.82 1.68 11.59
C PRO A 226 -28.21 3.16 11.58
N ARG A 227 -29.17 3.54 10.73
CA ARG A 227 -29.93 4.78 10.93
C ARG A 227 -30.72 4.60 12.22
N PHE A 228 -30.13 4.84 13.39
CA PHE A 228 -30.93 5.12 14.56
C PHE A 228 -31.62 6.46 14.26
N ALA A 229 -32.90 6.37 13.91
CA ALA A 229 -33.79 7.51 14.03
C ALA A 229 -33.58 8.05 15.44
N GLY A 230 -33.13 9.30 15.55
CA GLY A 230 -33.02 9.97 16.84
C GLY A 230 -34.37 9.89 17.53
N ALA A 231 -34.47 9.06 18.54
CA ALA A 231 -35.55 9.11 19.51
C ALA A 231 -35.06 10.01 20.64
N ALA A 232 -35.34 11.30 20.50
CA ALA A 232 -35.61 12.29 21.55
C ALA A 232 -35.84 13.66 20.91
#